data_AF-A0A9D7F370-F1
#
_entry.id   AF-A0A9D7F370-F1
#
_cell.length_a   1.000
_cell.length_b   1.000
_cell.length_c   1.000
_cell.angle_alpha   90.00
_cell.angle_beta   90.00
_cell.angle_gamma   90.00
#
_symmetry.space_group_name_H-M   'P 1'
#
loop_
_entity.id
_entity.type
_entity.pdbx_description
1 polymer ?
#
loop_
_entity_poly.entity_id
_entity_poly.type
_entity_poly.pdbx_seq_one_letter_code
_entity_poly.pdbx_strand_id
1 'polypeptide(L)'
;MGTAGNNSGTGGAGGNSPLTNPQGDGGRGADNDGSPGAGNGTAPGGGGGGQSDDDEDGGDGANGQVILTWTCSDNINNMSTTATTPVCTNGTSTVTVTSTSLADGTYTVYYNLSGANTATAQSASMTFSGVTGTFATIPFVNSGATTITITSVGCANVVAGQDFTAAVTVNGAPATPGAISGTTPVCSDQTGLIYSISAVSGATTYNWTVPTGWSITAGSGTISITVTSGSADQSGTIAVTATNTCGTSAASSLAVDLIDNIGFGNTSTNTLSICEGTTGTTINGAAAPSGPTYNWQVSTTSPSSGFSTASNGTNNDEDYTVDNDYYDNPGTYYFRRVISSSTTACDGISDVVTLTVNANPAPVISMDESSGTPDNGTICNGVSVTLDAGSFSSYSWSPGGATSQTINVSPSSTTTYSVTVTNAAGCSGTDNQVITVNPVPVINSISAAPPSISCGGSSVLTVVPANNATQTFAQNTTITIPNFGNASPFPSTISVSGLPTSGVSLQNVVFNNLSHEDPDDMDIYLIGPNNQVIWIMSDAGGGTGINNFDLIYADGGTALSTSTLV
;
A
#
# COMPACT_ATOMS: atom_id res chain seq x y z
N MET A 1 -28.74 -34.13 11.26
CA MET A 1 -28.06 -35.37 10.80
C MET A 1 -26.56 -35.11 10.84
N GLY A 2 -25.78 -36.01 11.45
CA GLY A 2 -24.32 -36.06 11.28
C GLY A 2 -23.49 -35.54 12.47
N THR A 3 -23.14 -36.45 13.37
CA THR A 3 -22.25 -36.30 14.54
C THR A 3 -20.81 -36.77 14.25
N ALA A 4 -19.89 -36.28 15.07
CA ALA A 4 -18.70 -36.94 15.64
C ALA A 4 -17.31 -36.83 14.95
N GLY A 5 -16.29 -36.57 15.80
CA GLY A 5 -14.88 -36.80 15.55
C GLY A 5 -14.00 -36.27 16.70
N ASN A 6 -13.43 -37.17 17.50
CA ASN A 6 -12.72 -36.90 18.76
C ASN A 6 -11.22 -37.28 18.64
N ASN A 7 -10.37 -36.53 19.37
CA ASN A 7 -9.17 -36.97 20.10
C ASN A 7 -7.74 -37.01 19.46
N SER A 8 -6.80 -36.57 20.32
CA SER A 8 -5.43 -37.04 20.59
C SER A 8 -4.22 -36.29 20.01
N GLY A 9 -3.21 -36.05 20.87
CA GLY A 9 -1.82 -35.81 20.43
C GLY A 9 -0.94 -34.94 21.35
N THR A 10 -0.50 -35.48 22.49
CA THR A 10 0.61 -34.96 23.31
C THR A 10 1.98 -35.33 22.73
N GLY A 11 2.98 -34.43 22.82
CA GLY A 11 4.39 -34.74 22.60
C GLY A 11 5.30 -33.65 23.17
N GLY A 12 6.27 -34.03 24.02
CA GLY A 12 7.27 -33.13 24.61
C GLY A 12 8.70 -33.60 24.35
N ALA A 13 9.66 -32.67 24.47
CA ALA A 13 11.08 -32.80 24.84
C ALA A 13 11.68 -31.38 24.83
N GLY A 14 12.21 -30.82 25.93
CA GLY A 14 13.61 -30.93 26.42
C GLY A 14 14.54 -30.02 25.61
N GLY A 15 15.34 -29.08 26.10
CA GLY A 15 15.76 -28.59 27.42
C GLY A 15 17.07 -27.78 27.19
N ASN A 16 17.32 -26.68 27.91
CA ASN A 16 18.54 -26.42 28.71
C ASN A 16 18.55 -25.01 29.33
N SER A 17 19.00 -24.96 30.58
CA SER A 17 19.20 -23.80 31.49
C SER A 17 20.55 -23.08 31.19
N PRO A 18 21.02 -21.99 31.87
CA PRO A 18 20.90 -21.77 33.32
C PRO A 18 20.84 -20.31 33.89
N LEU A 19 20.68 -20.28 35.24
CA LEU A 19 20.99 -19.23 36.25
C LEU A 19 19.87 -18.18 36.48
N THR A 20 19.36 -17.90 37.68
CA THR A 20 19.94 -17.85 39.05
C THR A 20 18.90 -18.11 40.16
N ASN A 21 19.33 -18.75 41.26
CA ASN A 21 18.63 -19.03 42.55
C ASN A 21 19.23 -18.15 43.68
N PRO A 22 18.61 -17.96 44.89
CA PRO A 22 18.58 -18.97 45.98
C PRO A 22 17.19 -19.14 46.66
N GLN A 23 16.69 -20.36 46.92
CA GLN A 23 16.79 -21.19 48.15
C GLN A 23 16.20 -20.52 49.42
N GLY A 24 15.33 -21.11 50.25
CA GLY A 24 14.90 -22.50 50.45
C GLY A 24 14.75 -22.77 51.96
N ASP A 25 13.60 -23.32 52.37
CA ASP A 25 13.19 -23.58 53.76
C ASP A 25 14.05 -24.62 54.53
N GLY A 26 13.98 -24.51 55.86
CA GLY A 26 13.98 -25.67 56.78
C GLY A 26 15.03 -25.64 57.90
N GLY A 27 14.58 -25.70 59.17
CA GLY A 27 15.46 -26.06 60.28
C GLY A 27 14.92 -25.75 61.68
N ARG A 28 14.36 -26.78 62.34
CA ARG A 28 14.33 -26.87 63.81
C ARG A 28 15.75 -27.23 64.29
N GLY A 29 16.24 -26.57 65.34
CA GLY A 29 17.49 -26.92 65.99
C GLY A 29 17.71 -26.00 67.18
N ALA A 30 17.82 -26.59 68.36
CA ALA A 30 18.07 -25.89 69.62
C ALA A 30 19.51 -25.38 69.67
N ASP A 31 19.68 -24.12 70.06
CA ASP A 31 20.98 -23.53 70.31
C ASP A 31 21.51 -23.95 71.68
N ASN A 32 22.79 -24.29 71.67
CA ASN A 32 23.61 -24.65 72.81
C ASN A 32 24.85 -23.73 72.82
N ASP A 33 25.43 -23.62 74.01
CA ASP A 33 26.79 -23.16 74.34
C ASP A 33 26.95 -21.73 74.90
N GLY A 34 27.30 -21.65 76.20
CA GLY A 34 28.73 -21.42 76.46
C GLY A 34 29.18 -20.26 77.33
N SER A 35 28.94 -20.37 78.65
CA SER A 35 29.91 -20.16 79.78
C SER A 35 30.64 -18.80 79.93
N PRO A 36 31.20 -18.43 81.12
CA PRO A 36 31.64 -19.30 82.22
C PRO A 36 31.32 -18.80 83.66
N GLY A 37 31.66 -19.62 84.67
CA GLY A 37 31.97 -19.13 86.02
C GLY A 37 31.41 -19.98 87.15
N ALA A 38 32.13 -21.05 87.50
CA ALA A 38 31.79 -21.99 88.56
C ALA A 38 31.91 -21.39 89.97
N GLY A 39 30.92 -21.68 90.83
CA GLY A 39 31.02 -21.59 92.28
C GLY A 39 30.68 -22.95 92.89
N ASN A 40 31.63 -23.54 93.62
CA ASN A 40 31.47 -24.78 94.38
C ASN A 40 31.99 -24.54 95.81
N GLY A 41 31.34 -25.11 96.83
CA GLY A 41 31.75 -25.06 98.24
C GLY A 41 30.58 -25.02 99.23
N THR A 42 29.92 -26.16 99.52
CA THR A 42 30.06 -27.02 100.73
C THR A 42 29.18 -26.66 101.95
N ALA A 43 28.10 -27.45 102.16
CA ALA A 43 27.60 -28.20 103.35
C ALA A 43 27.71 -27.63 104.80
N PRO A 44 27.04 -28.22 105.84
CA PRO A 44 25.68 -28.81 105.98
C PRO A 44 24.93 -28.39 107.31
N GLY A 45 23.69 -28.86 107.52
CA GLY A 45 22.99 -28.88 108.83
C GLY A 45 21.49 -28.53 108.71
N GLY A 46 20.53 -29.43 108.97
CA GLY A 46 19.98 -29.78 110.30
C GLY A 46 19.09 -28.63 110.81
N GLY A 47 17.78 -28.70 111.02
CA GLY A 47 16.92 -29.75 111.55
C GLY A 47 16.23 -29.19 112.81
N GLY A 48 14.90 -29.07 112.80
CA GLY A 48 14.05 -29.11 114.00
C GLY A 48 13.85 -27.83 114.83
N GLY A 49 12.62 -27.30 114.78
CA GLY A 49 11.70 -27.22 115.94
C GLY A 49 11.98 -26.25 117.11
N GLY A 50 11.02 -25.35 117.33
CA GLY A 50 10.32 -25.28 118.63
C GLY A 50 10.56 -24.08 119.56
N GLN A 51 9.46 -23.36 119.81
CA GLN A 51 9.04 -22.67 121.04
C GLN A 51 9.74 -21.35 121.44
N SER A 52 8.93 -20.30 121.60
CA SER A 52 8.56 -19.63 122.88
C SER A 52 9.64 -18.63 123.29
N ASP A 53 9.39 -17.44 123.81
CA ASP A 53 8.25 -16.69 124.30
C ASP A 53 8.83 -15.26 124.50
N ASP A 54 8.02 -14.34 125.01
CA ASP A 54 8.45 -13.14 125.74
C ASP A 54 8.83 -11.89 124.91
N ASP A 55 7.79 -11.05 124.78
CA ASP A 55 7.66 -9.78 125.51
C ASP A 55 8.49 -8.53 125.14
N GLU A 56 7.68 -7.48 125.05
CA GLU A 56 7.90 -6.08 125.40
C GLU A 56 8.48 -5.11 124.35
N ASP A 57 7.51 -4.50 123.66
CA ASP A 57 7.10 -3.11 123.82
C ASP A 57 8.11 -1.99 123.55
N GLY A 58 7.74 -1.14 122.57
CA GLY A 58 8.45 0.10 122.32
C GLY A 58 7.94 0.99 121.19
N GLY A 59 6.61 1.14 121.03
CA GLY A 59 5.94 2.42 120.74
C GLY A 59 6.21 3.24 119.45
N ASP A 60 5.10 3.47 118.74
CA ASP A 60 4.71 4.68 118.00
C ASP A 60 5.41 5.09 116.70
N GLY A 61 4.80 4.59 115.62
CA GLY A 61 4.69 5.28 114.35
C GLY A 61 3.53 4.69 113.57
N ALA A 62 2.30 5.17 113.82
CA ALA A 62 1.16 4.87 112.96
C ALA A 62 1.51 5.31 111.53
N ASN A 63 1.93 4.36 110.70
CA ASN A 63 1.98 4.55 109.27
C ASN A 63 0.56 4.81 108.83
N GLY A 64 0.22 6.09 108.67
CA GLY A 64 -1.00 6.53 108.02
C GLY A 64 -1.06 5.85 106.66
N GLN A 65 -1.79 4.75 106.59
CA GLN A 65 -2.12 4.12 105.34
C GLN A 65 -3.12 5.06 104.67
N VAL A 66 -2.64 5.84 103.70
CA VAL A 66 -3.55 6.50 102.76
C VAL A 66 -4.13 5.38 101.90
N ILE A 67 -5.25 4.82 102.35
CA ILE A 67 -6.11 4.02 101.49
C ILE A 67 -6.76 5.03 100.53
N LEU A 68 -6.21 5.14 99.33
CA LEU A 68 -6.91 5.75 98.21
C LEU A 68 -8.05 4.79 97.83
N THR A 69 -9.18 4.87 98.53
CA THR A 69 -10.42 4.27 98.02
C THR A 69 -10.88 5.12 96.85
N TRP A 70 -10.60 4.67 95.63
CA TRP A 70 -11.27 5.21 94.46
C TRP A 70 -12.70 4.67 94.46
N THR A 71 -13.63 5.42 95.04
CA THR A 71 -15.05 5.16 94.82
C THR A 71 -15.31 5.48 93.36
N CYS A 72 -15.65 4.44 92.59
CA CYS A 72 -16.15 4.64 91.25
C CYS A 72 -17.29 5.65 91.30
N SER A 73 -17.30 6.65 90.41
CA SER A 73 -18.45 7.54 90.26
C SER A 73 -19.73 6.69 90.12
N ASP A 74 -20.85 7.22 90.61
CA ASP A 74 -22.17 6.60 90.48
C ASP A 74 -22.39 6.05 89.06
N ASN A 75 -23.23 5.00 88.94
CA ASN A 75 -23.58 4.45 87.63
C ASN A 75 -23.92 5.57 86.64
N ILE A 76 -23.51 5.39 85.39
CA ILE A 76 -23.63 6.41 84.37
C ILE A 76 -25.10 6.64 84.07
N ASN A 77 -25.60 7.82 84.46
CA ASN A 77 -26.96 8.28 84.25
C ASN A 77 -26.93 9.64 83.56
N ASN A 78 -27.90 9.89 82.67
CA ASN A 78 -28.16 11.21 82.08
C ASN A 78 -26.99 11.82 81.28
N MET A 79 -26.28 11.01 80.48
CA MET A 79 -25.33 11.50 79.47
C MET A 79 -26.02 11.75 78.12
N SER A 80 -25.46 12.65 77.31
CA SER A 80 -25.79 12.74 75.88
C SER A 80 -24.56 12.49 75.02
N THR A 81 -24.77 11.92 73.85
CA THR A 81 -23.70 11.55 72.93
C THR A 81 -24.00 12.07 71.53
N THR A 82 -23.01 12.73 70.94
CA THR A 82 -23.02 13.11 69.52
C THR A 82 -21.76 12.59 68.85
N ALA A 83 -21.77 12.44 67.54
CA ALA A 83 -20.61 11.99 66.78
C ALA A 83 -20.46 12.83 65.50
N THR A 84 -19.22 13.05 65.07
CA THR A 84 -18.94 13.69 63.79
C THR A 84 -19.47 12.83 62.65
N THR A 85 -20.30 13.40 61.79
CA THR A 85 -20.97 12.70 60.68
C THR A 85 -21.28 13.67 59.53
N PRO A 86 -21.16 13.26 58.24
CA PRO A 86 -20.67 11.97 57.78
C PRO A 86 -19.14 11.85 57.86
N VAL A 87 -18.63 10.61 57.89
CA VAL A 87 -17.19 10.29 57.79
C VAL A 87 -16.94 9.33 56.64
N CYS A 88 -15.71 9.23 56.15
CA CYS A 88 -15.37 8.29 55.08
C CYS A 88 -14.99 6.90 55.62
N THR A 89 -15.15 5.86 54.81
CA THR A 89 -14.53 4.55 55.06
C THR A 89 -13.03 4.70 55.29
N ASN A 90 -12.48 3.92 56.21
CA ASN A 90 -11.13 4.01 56.81
C ASN A 90 -10.88 5.26 57.66
N GLY A 91 -11.84 6.18 57.77
CA GLY A 91 -11.82 7.28 58.72
C GLY A 91 -12.35 6.87 60.10
N THR A 92 -12.07 7.70 61.09
CA THR A 92 -12.62 7.60 62.45
C THR A 92 -13.69 8.66 62.66
N SER A 93 -14.59 8.45 63.62
CA SER A 93 -15.51 9.49 64.09
C SER A 93 -15.08 9.97 65.47
N THR A 94 -15.17 11.27 65.70
CA THR A 94 -15.01 11.84 67.04
C THR A 94 -16.36 11.84 67.73
N VAL A 95 -16.45 11.09 68.83
CA VAL A 95 -17.63 11.02 69.69
C VAL A 95 -17.47 12.03 70.81
N THR A 96 -18.46 12.90 70.97
CA THR A 96 -18.55 13.85 72.08
C THR A 96 -19.57 13.36 73.08
N VAL A 97 -19.12 13.14 74.31
CA VAL A 97 -19.93 12.75 75.45
C VAL A 97 -20.14 13.99 76.33
N THR A 98 -21.39 14.33 76.63
CA THR A 98 -21.73 15.40 77.56
C THR A 98 -22.33 14.79 78.82
N SER A 99 -21.80 15.16 79.98
CA SER A 99 -22.22 14.67 81.29
C SER A 99 -21.95 15.73 82.36
N THR A 100 -22.84 15.81 83.35
CA THR A 100 -22.65 16.66 84.55
C THR A 100 -22.20 15.85 85.77
N SER A 101 -22.15 14.52 85.65
CA SER A 101 -21.79 13.58 86.72
C SER A 101 -20.37 13.03 86.61
N LEU A 102 -19.68 13.25 85.50
CA LEU A 102 -18.28 12.89 85.31
C LEU A 102 -17.40 14.08 85.70
N ALA A 103 -16.39 13.82 86.54
CA ALA A 103 -15.40 14.82 86.92
C ALA A 103 -14.36 15.01 85.81
N ASP A 104 -13.60 16.09 85.87
CA ASP A 104 -12.45 16.30 84.99
C ASP A 104 -11.42 15.20 85.18
N GLY A 105 -10.94 14.63 84.07
CA GLY A 105 -9.98 13.53 84.10
C GLY A 105 -9.91 12.73 82.81
N THR A 106 -8.99 11.77 82.77
CA THR A 106 -8.84 10.84 81.65
C THR A 106 -9.48 9.50 81.99
N TYR A 107 -10.37 9.04 81.12
CA TYR A 107 -11.13 7.80 81.26
C TYR A 107 -10.85 6.86 80.08
N THR A 108 -10.88 5.56 80.34
CA THR A 108 -11.01 4.54 79.29
C THR A 108 -12.49 4.34 78.99
N VAL A 109 -12.94 4.64 77.78
CA VAL A 109 -14.32 4.41 77.34
C VAL A 109 -14.40 3.08 76.62
N TYR A 110 -15.37 2.26 76.97
CA TYR A 110 -15.70 1.03 76.25
C TYR A 110 -16.97 1.23 75.44
N TYR A 111 -16.97 0.75 74.20
CA TYR A 111 -18.09 0.92 73.28
C TYR A 111 -18.21 -0.26 72.29
N ASN A 112 -19.40 -0.38 71.72
CA ASN A 112 -19.71 -1.31 70.64
C ASN A 112 -20.15 -0.54 69.39
N LEU A 113 -19.92 -1.12 68.22
CA LEU A 113 -20.44 -0.68 66.94
C LEU A 113 -21.52 -1.66 66.44
N SER A 114 -22.58 -1.13 65.85
CA SER A 114 -23.65 -1.90 65.22
C SER A 114 -24.15 -1.22 63.94
N GLY A 115 -24.91 -1.94 63.10
CA GLY A 115 -25.33 -1.46 61.78
C GLY A 115 -24.36 -1.90 60.68
N ALA A 116 -23.94 -0.98 59.80
CA ALA A 116 -23.03 -1.28 58.69
C ALA A 116 -21.62 -1.69 59.17
N ASN A 117 -21.18 -1.18 60.32
CA ASN A 117 -19.95 -1.59 60.97
C ASN A 117 -20.28 -2.27 62.30
N THR A 118 -19.72 -3.46 62.53
CA THR A 118 -19.94 -4.24 63.75
C THR A 118 -18.62 -4.53 64.44
N ALA A 119 -18.53 -4.18 65.72
CA ALA A 119 -17.38 -4.44 66.57
C ALA A 119 -17.82 -4.42 68.03
N THR A 120 -17.31 -5.33 68.84
CA THR A 120 -17.64 -5.40 70.27
C THR A 120 -16.41 -5.17 71.12
N ALA A 121 -16.61 -4.75 72.37
CA ALA A 121 -15.56 -4.56 73.37
C ALA A 121 -14.41 -3.64 72.90
N GLN A 122 -14.75 -2.61 72.12
CA GLN A 122 -13.77 -1.61 71.71
C GLN A 122 -13.47 -0.67 72.86
N SER A 123 -12.26 -0.12 72.91
CA SER A 123 -11.88 0.87 73.92
C SER A 123 -11.13 2.05 73.31
N ALA A 124 -11.29 3.23 73.91
CA ALA A 124 -10.58 4.45 73.54
C ALA A 124 -10.31 5.30 74.79
N SER A 125 -9.28 6.15 74.73
CA SER A 125 -9.03 7.16 75.76
C SER A 125 -9.92 8.38 75.51
N MET A 126 -10.61 8.84 76.55
CA MET A 126 -11.41 10.06 76.56
C MET A 126 -10.89 10.98 77.66
N THR A 127 -10.61 12.24 77.31
CA THR A 127 -10.33 13.27 78.33
C THR A 127 -11.58 14.12 78.53
N PHE A 128 -12.04 14.21 79.76
CA PHE A 128 -13.20 14.98 80.19
C PHE A 128 -12.73 16.28 80.82
N SER A 129 -13.28 17.41 80.37
CA SER A 129 -13.02 18.74 80.94
C SER A 129 -14.31 19.54 81.00
N GLY A 130 -14.66 20.02 82.19
CA GLY A 130 -15.97 20.58 82.49
C GLY A 130 -17.06 19.52 82.34
N VAL A 131 -17.94 19.72 81.36
CA VAL A 131 -19.12 18.85 81.12
C VAL A 131 -18.99 18.01 79.86
N THR A 132 -17.85 18.06 79.16
CA THR A 132 -17.65 17.41 77.87
C THR A 132 -16.36 16.60 77.83
N GLY A 133 -16.41 15.43 77.20
CA GLY A 133 -15.24 14.67 76.80
C GLY A 133 -15.38 14.11 75.40
N THR A 134 -14.25 13.89 74.74
CA THR A 134 -14.23 13.37 73.36
C THR A 134 -13.30 12.17 73.23
N PHE A 135 -13.69 11.20 72.42
CA PHE A 135 -12.83 10.10 72.01
C PHE A 135 -13.01 9.80 70.51
N ALA A 136 -11.99 9.21 69.88
CA ALA A 136 -12.08 8.74 68.50
C ALA A 136 -12.46 7.25 68.45
N THR A 137 -13.34 6.88 67.53
CA THR A 137 -13.62 5.47 67.25
C THR A 137 -12.44 4.79 66.54
N ILE A 138 -12.47 3.46 66.47
CA ILE A 138 -11.70 2.72 65.47
C ILE A 138 -12.14 3.13 64.04
N PRO A 139 -11.28 2.95 63.02
CA PRO A 139 -11.65 3.18 61.63
C PRO A 139 -12.84 2.33 61.17
N PHE A 140 -13.76 2.93 60.39
CA PHE A 140 -14.91 2.20 59.82
C PHE A 140 -14.54 1.53 58.49
N VAL A 141 -14.82 0.24 58.33
CA VAL A 141 -14.48 -0.53 57.13
C VAL A 141 -15.59 -0.54 56.07
N ASN A 142 -16.85 -0.42 56.49
CA ASN A 142 -18.02 -0.48 55.60
C ASN A 142 -18.73 0.88 55.52
N SER A 143 -19.23 1.22 54.34
CA SER A 143 -20.15 2.35 54.18
C SER A 143 -21.54 2.01 54.70
N GLY A 144 -22.24 2.98 55.28
CA GLY A 144 -23.61 2.87 55.73
C GLY A 144 -23.84 3.48 57.11
N ALA A 145 -25.07 3.37 57.61
CA ALA A 145 -25.42 3.82 58.95
C ALA A 145 -24.78 2.92 60.00
N THR A 146 -24.04 3.52 60.93
CA THR A 146 -23.41 2.84 62.06
C THR A 146 -23.82 3.50 63.37
N THR A 147 -24.18 2.69 64.35
CA THR A 147 -24.53 3.14 65.70
C THR A 147 -23.40 2.77 66.65
N ILE A 148 -22.92 3.76 67.39
CA ILE A 148 -21.92 3.63 68.45
C ILE A 148 -22.67 3.58 69.78
N THR A 149 -22.46 2.54 70.57
CA THR A 149 -23.10 2.37 71.89
C THR A 149 -22.02 2.34 72.97
N ILE A 150 -22.04 3.32 73.87
CA ILE A 150 -21.12 3.33 75.02
C ILE A 150 -21.61 2.30 76.04
N THR A 151 -20.72 1.40 76.47
CA THR A 151 -21.04 0.35 77.45
C THR A 151 -20.53 0.68 78.85
N SER A 152 -19.41 1.38 78.97
CA SER A 152 -18.87 1.87 80.25
C SER A 152 -17.83 2.98 80.06
N VAL A 153 -17.61 3.78 81.10
CA VAL A 153 -16.58 4.83 81.16
C VAL A 153 -15.77 4.64 82.44
N GLY A 154 -14.50 4.26 82.30
CA GLY A 154 -13.65 3.84 83.42
C GLY A 154 -14.22 2.58 84.08
N CYS A 155 -14.46 2.66 85.39
CA CYS A 155 -15.13 1.60 86.16
C CYS A 155 -16.67 1.75 86.20
N ALA A 156 -17.22 2.87 85.70
CA ALA A 156 -18.64 3.17 85.82
C ALA A 156 -19.41 2.46 84.71
N ASN A 157 -20.39 1.63 85.10
CA ASN A 157 -21.25 0.93 84.17
C ASN A 157 -22.45 1.80 83.78
N VAL A 158 -22.94 1.61 82.56
CA VAL A 158 -24.22 2.17 82.11
C VAL A 158 -25.37 1.45 82.83
N VAL A 159 -26.33 2.21 83.38
CA VAL A 159 -27.49 1.63 84.08
C VAL A 159 -28.34 0.81 83.11
N ALA A 160 -28.74 -0.39 83.54
CA ALA A 160 -29.59 -1.27 82.76
C ALA A 160 -30.88 -0.56 82.31
N GLY A 161 -31.13 -0.51 80.99
CA GLY A 161 -32.29 0.14 80.40
C GLY A 161 -32.04 1.54 79.83
N GLN A 162 -30.83 2.09 79.95
CA GLN A 162 -30.42 3.35 79.32
C GLN A 162 -29.32 3.07 78.28
N ASP A 163 -29.58 3.38 77.00
CA ASP A 163 -28.57 3.22 75.93
C ASP A 163 -28.03 4.59 75.50
N PHE A 164 -26.74 4.84 75.75
CA PHE A 164 -26.06 6.04 75.26
C PHE A 164 -25.48 5.76 73.87
N THR A 165 -26.20 6.22 72.85
CA THR A 165 -25.88 5.94 71.45
C THR A 165 -25.58 7.20 70.65
N ALA A 166 -24.62 7.10 69.74
CA ALA A 166 -24.37 8.11 68.71
C ALA A 166 -24.47 7.46 67.32
N ALA A 167 -25.19 8.11 66.42
CA ALA A 167 -25.33 7.66 65.04
C ALA A 167 -24.28 8.35 64.13
N VAL A 168 -23.65 7.56 63.26
CA VAL A 168 -22.69 8.02 62.26
C VAL A 168 -23.08 7.48 60.89
N THR A 169 -23.08 8.34 59.88
CA THR A 169 -23.18 7.94 58.48
C THR A 169 -21.76 7.80 57.91
N VAL A 170 -21.39 6.58 57.54
CA VAL A 170 -20.09 6.30 56.90
C VAL A 170 -20.29 6.28 55.39
N ASN A 171 -19.67 7.22 54.68
CA ASN A 171 -19.72 7.29 53.23
C ASN A 171 -18.55 6.51 52.62
N GLY A 172 -18.83 5.73 51.58
CA GLY A 172 -17.81 5.12 50.73
C GLY A 172 -17.48 6.00 49.53
N ALA A 173 -16.48 5.57 48.75
CA ALA A 173 -16.34 6.04 47.37
C ALA A 173 -17.64 5.75 46.59
N PRO A 174 -17.97 6.54 45.55
CA PRO A 174 -19.15 6.28 44.73
C PRO A 174 -19.11 4.88 44.11
N ALA A 175 -20.28 4.34 43.79
CA ALA A 175 -20.36 3.10 43.02
C ALA A 175 -19.76 3.29 41.61
N THR A 176 -19.30 2.21 40.99
CA THR A 176 -18.87 2.21 39.59
C THR A 176 -20.00 2.77 38.71
N PRO A 177 -19.73 3.73 37.81
CA PRO A 177 -20.71 4.21 36.85
C PRO A 177 -21.35 3.08 36.04
N GLY A 178 -22.59 3.29 35.59
CA GLY A 178 -23.27 2.38 34.67
C GLY A 178 -22.62 2.32 33.29
N ALA A 179 -23.24 1.59 32.36
CA ALA A 179 -22.78 1.52 30.97
C ALA A 179 -22.74 2.90 30.32
N ILE A 180 -21.65 3.18 29.60
CA ILE A 180 -21.50 4.41 28.81
C ILE A 180 -22.38 4.27 27.56
N SER A 181 -23.21 5.27 27.31
CA SER A 181 -24.01 5.41 26.09
C SER A 181 -23.36 6.43 25.15
N GLY A 182 -23.20 6.07 23.88
CA GLY A 182 -22.64 6.94 22.84
C GLY A 182 -22.48 6.19 21.52
N THR A 183 -21.99 6.88 20.50
CA THR A 183 -21.85 6.32 19.15
C THR A 183 -20.66 5.37 19.05
N THR A 184 -20.88 4.19 18.47
CA THR A 184 -19.85 3.22 18.05
C THR A 184 -20.36 2.45 16.82
N PRO A 185 -19.56 2.26 15.76
CA PRO A 185 -18.23 2.82 15.50
C PRO A 185 -18.27 4.33 15.15
N VAL A 186 -17.11 4.99 15.07
CA VAL A 186 -16.98 6.46 14.93
C VAL A 186 -16.04 6.84 13.77
N CYS A 187 -16.32 7.92 13.03
CA CYS A 187 -15.42 8.39 11.98
C CYS A 187 -14.22 9.17 12.54
N SER A 188 -13.09 9.19 11.82
CA SER A 188 -11.97 10.07 12.14
C SER A 188 -12.35 11.55 12.11
N ASP A 189 -11.76 12.34 13.00
CA ASP A 189 -11.92 13.80 13.11
C ASP A 189 -13.37 14.32 13.24
N GLN A 190 -14.28 13.47 13.72
CA GLN A 190 -15.69 13.79 13.90
C GLN A 190 -15.91 14.60 15.18
N THR A 191 -16.43 15.82 15.03
CA THR A 191 -16.77 16.72 16.15
C THR A 191 -18.18 16.49 16.67
N GLY A 192 -18.42 16.76 17.96
CA GLY A 192 -19.77 16.83 18.52
C GLY A 192 -20.35 15.49 18.99
N LEU A 193 -19.51 14.46 19.12
CA LEU A 193 -19.90 13.16 19.64
C LEU A 193 -20.23 13.26 21.13
N ILE A 194 -21.35 12.68 21.56
CA ILE A 194 -21.81 12.74 22.96
C ILE A 194 -21.69 11.36 23.60
N TYR A 195 -21.00 11.30 24.74
CA TYR A 195 -20.92 10.11 25.58
C TYR A 195 -21.46 10.42 26.97
N SER A 196 -22.31 9.55 27.50
CA SER A 196 -23.03 9.80 28.74
C SER A 196 -23.23 8.55 29.58
N ILE A 197 -23.48 8.77 30.88
CA ILE A 197 -23.87 7.76 31.85
C ILE A 197 -25.11 8.24 32.63
N SER A 198 -25.78 7.31 33.31
CA SER A 198 -26.74 7.69 34.36
C SER A 198 -26.01 8.26 35.58
N ALA A 199 -26.65 9.20 36.27
CA ALA A 199 -26.09 9.82 37.48
C ALA A 199 -25.79 8.77 38.57
N VAL A 200 -24.60 8.86 39.14
CA VAL A 200 -24.13 7.98 40.22
C VAL A 200 -24.41 8.67 41.56
N SER A 201 -25.22 8.03 42.41
CA SER A 201 -25.54 8.54 43.75
C SER A 201 -24.28 8.77 44.59
N GLY A 202 -24.22 9.91 45.29
CA GLY A 202 -23.09 10.27 46.15
C GLY A 202 -21.82 10.74 45.42
N ALA A 203 -21.82 10.83 44.09
CA ALA A 203 -20.73 11.43 43.31
C ALA A 203 -20.85 12.95 43.27
N THR A 204 -19.71 13.65 43.35
CA THR A 204 -19.63 15.11 43.22
C THR A 204 -19.00 15.57 41.91
N THR A 205 -18.23 14.71 41.25
CA THR A 205 -17.62 14.97 39.93
C THR A 205 -17.37 13.66 39.18
N TYR A 206 -17.14 13.76 37.87
CA TYR A 206 -16.83 12.64 36.98
C TYR A 206 -15.55 12.89 36.19
N ASN A 207 -14.62 11.93 36.25
CA ASN A 207 -13.37 12.01 35.50
C ASN A 207 -13.46 11.10 34.29
N TRP A 208 -13.50 11.71 33.11
CA TRP A 208 -13.54 11.03 31.82
C TRP A 208 -12.15 10.94 31.21
N THR A 209 -11.88 9.82 30.55
CA THR A 209 -10.70 9.61 29.70
C THR A 209 -11.15 9.17 28.32
N VAL A 210 -10.52 9.71 27.29
CA VAL A 210 -10.78 9.38 25.88
C VAL A 210 -9.53 8.75 25.26
N PRO A 211 -9.63 8.04 24.12
CA PRO A 211 -8.46 7.50 23.42
C PRO A 211 -7.40 8.57 23.11
N THR A 212 -6.16 8.13 22.92
CA THR A 212 -5.05 9.02 22.54
C THR A 212 -5.40 9.78 21.27
N GLY A 213 -5.21 11.10 21.24
CA GLY A 213 -5.51 11.95 20.09
C GLY A 213 -6.95 12.44 19.99
N TRP A 214 -7.88 11.88 20.78
CA TRP A 214 -9.21 12.45 20.96
C TRP A 214 -9.16 13.64 21.93
N SER A 215 -10.17 14.51 21.87
CA SER A 215 -10.30 15.64 22.79
C SER A 215 -11.70 15.76 23.35
N ILE A 216 -11.79 16.06 24.65
CA ILE A 216 -13.06 16.43 25.29
C ILE A 216 -13.27 17.93 25.06
N THR A 217 -14.30 18.30 24.32
CA THR A 217 -14.60 19.69 23.96
C THR A 217 -15.59 20.35 24.92
N ALA A 218 -16.42 19.57 25.61
CA ALA A 218 -17.34 20.07 26.65
C ALA A 218 -17.74 18.98 27.66
N GLY A 219 -18.30 19.40 28.81
CA GLY A 219 -18.94 18.50 29.76
C GLY A 219 -18.01 17.78 30.75
N SER A 220 -16.72 18.13 30.78
CA SER A 220 -15.77 17.60 31.77
C SER A 220 -16.27 17.82 33.20
N GLY A 221 -16.13 16.81 34.06
CA GLY A 221 -16.66 16.83 35.42
C GLY A 221 -18.13 16.44 35.56
N THR A 222 -18.85 16.21 34.46
CA THR A 222 -20.31 15.94 34.47
C THR A 222 -20.65 14.52 33.98
N ILE A 223 -21.93 14.14 34.04
CA ILE A 223 -22.42 12.84 33.57
C ILE A 223 -22.40 12.66 32.04
N SER A 224 -22.07 13.72 31.29
CA SER A 224 -22.07 13.73 29.82
C SER A 224 -20.91 14.58 29.30
N ILE A 225 -20.17 14.04 28.34
CA ILE A 225 -19.10 14.76 27.64
C ILE A 225 -19.42 14.88 26.16
N THR A 226 -18.95 15.98 25.57
CA THR A 226 -18.85 16.14 24.13
C THR A 226 -17.39 15.98 23.72
N VAL A 227 -17.12 15.21 22.67
CA VAL A 227 -15.76 14.90 22.22
C VAL A 227 -15.60 15.14 20.72
N THR A 228 -14.36 15.34 20.32
CA THR A 228 -13.90 15.23 18.93
C THR A 228 -13.02 13.99 18.83
N SER A 229 -13.32 13.10 17.88
CA SER A 229 -12.51 11.91 17.63
C SER A 229 -11.18 12.25 16.97
N GLY A 230 -10.20 11.35 17.12
CA GLY A 230 -8.88 11.47 16.51
C GLY A 230 -8.77 10.85 15.11
N SER A 231 -7.55 10.63 14.63
CA SER A 231 -7.25 10.03 13.32
C SER A 231 -7.50 8.50 13.31
N ALA A 232 -7.62 7.89 12.13
CA ALA A 232 -8.08 6.49 11.95
C ALA A 232 -7.38 5.42 12.82
N ASP A 233 -6.09 5.58 13.12
CA ASP A 233 -5.31 4.62 13.93
C ASP A 233 -5.48 4.79 15.45
N GLN A 234 -6.32 5.72 15.89
CA GLN A 234 -6.46 6.13 17.29
C GLN A 234 -7.69 5.53 17.98
N SER A 235 -8.10 4.33 17.56
CA SER A 235 -9.09 3.51 18.26
C SER A 235 -8.68 3.28 19.71
N GLY A 236 -9.64 3.04 20.60
CA GLY A 236 -9.31 2.85 22.01
C GLY A 236 -10.51 2.71 22.92
N THR A 237 -10.40 3.27 24.12
CA THR A 237 -11.42 3.14 25.15
C THR A 237 -11.78 4.51 25.71
N ILE A 238 -13.08 4.79 25.77
CA ILE A 238 -13.62 5.87 26.60
C ILE A 238 -13.92 5.27 27.96
N ALA A 239 -13.45 5.92 29.03
CA ALA A 239 -13.72 5.48 30.39
C ALA A 239 -14.16 6.64 31.28
N VAL A 240 -14.93 6.32 32.32
CA VAL A 240 -15.41 7.30 33.29
C VAL A 240 -15.36 6.73 34.71
N THR A 241 -14.88 7.54 35.65
CA THR A 241 -14.95 7.29 37.09
C THR A 241 -15.80 8.36 37.78
N ALA A 242 -16.46 7.98 38.86
CA ALA A 242 -17.20 8.90 39.73
C ALA A 242 -16.37 9.19 40.99
N THR A 243 -16.26 10.46 41.39
CA THR A 243 -15.47 10.87 42.56
C THR A 243 -16.32 11.66 43.55
N ASN A 244 -16.07 11.45 44.84
CA ASN A 244 -16.56 12.28 45.94
C ASN A 244 -15.43 12.54 46.96
N THR A 245 -15.75 13.17 48.09
CA THR A 245 -14.77 13.47 49.15
C THR A 245 -14.13 12.23 49.78
N CYS A 246 -14.76 11.07 49.67
CA CYS A 246 -14.28 9.81 50.26
C CYS A 246 -13.49 8.94 49.30
N GLY A 247 -13.49 9.24 47.99
CA GLY A 247 -12.65 8.57 47.01
C GLY A 247 -13.24 8.54 45.61
N THR A 248 -12.58 7.76 44.75
CA THR A 248 -12.93 7.56 43.35
C THR A 248 -13.37 6.11 43.13
N SER A 249 -14.43 5.91 42.37
CA SER A 249 -14.96 4.60 42.00
C SER A 249 -14.02 3.83 41.05
N ALA A 250 -14.31 2.55 40.81
CA ALA A 250 -13.77 1.88 39.63
C ALA A 250 -14.33 2.52 38.34
N ALA A 251 -13.66 2.31 37.21
CA ALA A 251 -14.05 2.88 35.93
C ALA A 251 -15.11 2.03 35.22
N SER A 252 -16.08 2.70 34.58
CA SER A 252 -16.84 2.13 33.48
C SER A 252 -16.09 2.40 32.18
N SER A 253 -16.19 1.50 31.21
CA SER A 253 -15.45 1.60 29.94
C SER A 253 -16.30 1.21 28.74
N LEU A 254 -16.03 1.84 27.60
CA LEU A 254 -16.62 1.56 26.30
C LEU A 254 -15.50 1.55 25.26
N ALA A 255 -15.32 0.43 24.59
CA ALA A 255 -14.43 0.34 23.44
C ALA A 255 -15.02 1.12 22.27
N VAL A 256 -14.20 1.91 21.61
CA VAL A 256 -14.56 2.69 20.42
C VAL A 256 -13.59 2.35 19.30
N ASP A 257 -14.15 1.92 18.17
CA ASP A 257 -13.40 1.68 16.95
C ASP A 257 -13.56 2.88 16.02
N LEU A 258 -12.42 3.38 15.53
CA LEU A 258 -12.37 4.42 14.51
C LEU A 258 -12.44 3.82 13.12
N ILE A 259 -13.17 4.55 12.28
CA ILE A 259 -13.28 4.31 10.86
C ILE A 259 -12.62 5.50 10.19
N ASP A 260 -11.63 5.23 9.34
CA ASP A 260 -11.02 6.26 8.53
C ASP A 260 -12.08 6.90 7.63
N ASN A 261 -12.10 8.23 7.59
CA ASN A 261 -12.74 8.97 6.51
C ASN A 261 -11.88 8.83 5.23
N ILE A 262 -11.86 7.60 4.71
CA ILE A 262 -11.66 7.23 3.32
C ILE A 262 -10.41 7.84 2.65
N GLY A 263 -9.22 7.43 3.12
CA GLY A 263 -8.00 7.48 2.31
C GLY A 263 -7.98 6.44 1.17
N PHE A 264 -7.01 6.55 0.26
CA PHE A 264 -6.74 5.58 -0.82
C PHE A 264 -5.60 4.64 -0.43
N GLY A 265 -5.71 3.36 -0.78
CA GLY A 265 -4.75 2.32 -0.39
C GLY A 265 -3.46 2.28 -1.21
N ASN A 266 -3.42 2.91 -2.40
CA ASN A 266 -2.29 2.78 -3.34
C ASN A 266 -1.62 4.09 -3.78
N THR A 267 -2.06 5.26 -3.31
CA THR A 267 -1.37 6.52 -3.64
C THR A 267 -1.11 7.34 -2.39
N SER A 268 0.12 7.32 -1.89
CA SER A 268 0.55 8.19 -0.79
C SER A 268 0.46 9.69 -1.13
N THR A 269 0.23 10.03 -2.42
CA THR A 269 0.16 11.39 -2.96
C THR A 269 -1.16 11.73 -3.65
N ASN A 270 -2.14 10.82 -3.70
CA ASN A 270 -3.43 11.02 -4.41
C ASN A 270 -3.29 11.42 -5.91
N THR A 271 -2.24 10.94 -6.59
CA THR A 271 -1.98 11.26 -8.01
C THR A 271 -1.57 10.02 -8.79
N LEU A 272 -2.09 9.87 -10.00
CA LEU A 272 -1.75 8.82 -10.96
C LEU A 272 -1.50 9.42 -12.34
N SER A 273 -0.48 8.94 -13.05
CA SER A 273 -0.13 9.40 -14.39
C SER A 273 0.06 8.19 -15.30
N ILE A 274 -0.71 8.14 -16.39
CA ILE A 274 -0.68 7.05 -17.37
C ILE A 274 -0.58 7.61 -18.79
N CYS A 275 -0.34 6.73 -19.75
CA CYS A 275 -0.34 7.05 -21.17
C CYS A 275 -1.68 6.74 -21.81
N GLU A 276 -2.01 7.48 -22.86
CA GLU A 276 -3.18 7.20 -23.70
C GLU A 276 -3.20 5.72 -24.16
N GLY A 277 -4.34 5.06 -23.99
CA GLY A 277 -4.54 3.64 -24.29
C GLY A 277 -4.09 2.64 -23.21
N THR A 278 -3.57 3.11 -22.06
CA THR A 278 -3.16 2.21 -20.95
C THR A 278 -4.37 1.60 -20.26
N THR A 279 -4.61 0.29 -20.40
CA THR A 279 -5.80 -0.36 -19.81
C THR A 279 -5.56 -1.04 -18.45
N GLY A 280 -6.64 -1.27 -17.69
CA GLY A 280 -6.60 -2.04 -16.43
C GLY A 280 -6.02 -1.29 -15.24
N THR A 281 -5.95 0.04 -15.30
CA THR A 281 -5.48 0.89 -14.21
C THR A 281 -6.52 0.89 -13.08
N THR A 282 -6.11 0.51 -11.85
CA THR A 282 -6.99 0.50 -10.68
C THR A 282 -6.65 1.63 -9.69
N ILE A 283 -7.68 2.30 -9.20
CA ILE A 283 -7.61 3.20 -8.06
C ILE A 283 -8.07 2.40 -6.84
N ASN A 284 -7.13 2.06 -5.96
CA ASN A 284 -7.43 1.19 -4.84
C ASN A 284 -8.04 1.99 -3.70
N GLY A 285 -9.23 1.61 -3.29
CA GLY A 285 -9.86 2.19 -2.11
C GLY A 285 -9.23 1.65 -0.83
N ALA A 286 -9.32 2.40 0.28
CA ALA A 286 -9.17 1.77 1.59
C ALA A 286 -10.42 0.92 1.92
N ALA A 287 -10.20 -0.18 2.64
CA ALA A 287 -11.25 -1.06 3.12
C ALA A 287 -12.21 -0.30 4.04
N ALA A 288 -13.49 -0.29 3.69
CA ALA A 288 -14.53 0.23 4.57
C ALA A 288 -15.07 -0.89 5.50
N PRO A 289 -15.73 -0.55 6.63
CA PRO A 289 -16.29 -1.54 7.55
C PRO A 289 -17.34 -2.41 6.87
N SER A 290 -17.60 -3.61 7.40
CA SER A 290 -18.52 -4.57 6.79
C SER A 290 -19.91 -3.99 6.46
N GLY A 291 -20.32 -4.08 5.20
CA GLY A 291 -21.63 -3.65 4.68
C GLY A 291 -21.78 -2.23 4.11
N PRO A 292 -20.77 -1.57 3.49
CA PRO A 292 -20.98 -0.30 2.81
C PRO A 292 -21.44 -0.51 1.36
N THR A 293 -22.05 0.52 0.80
CA THR A 293 -22.24 0.69 -0.64
C THR A 293 -21.28 1.77 -1.13
N TYR A 294 -20.60 1.51 -2.23
CA TYR A 294 -19.69 2.46 -2.87
C TYR A 294 -20.38 3.10 -4.08
N ASN A 295 -20.05 4.36 -4.36
CA ASN A 295 -20.42 5.05 -5.58
C ASN A 295 -19.25 5.93 -6.03
N TRP A 296 -18.47 5.42 -6.97
CA TRP A 296 -17.38 6.17 -7.58
C TRP A 296 -17.91 7.30 -8.47
N GLN A 297 -17.32 8.47 -8.31
CA GLN A 297 -17.63 9.68 -9.05
C GLN A 297 -16.37 10.23 -9.71
N VAL A 298 -16.56 10.85 -10.88
CA VAL A 298 -15.53 11.49 -11.68
C VAL A 298 -15.90 12.93 -11.98
N SER A 299 -14.91 13.83 -11.97
CA SER A 299 -15.00 15.19 -12.50
C SER A 299 -13.91 15.39 -13.55
N THR A 300 -14.25 16.04 -14.65
CA THR A 300 -13.32 16.48 -15.71
C THR A 300 -12.98 17.97 -15.61
N THR A 301 -13.53 18.67 -14.60
CA THR A 301 -13.48 20.13 -14.51
C THR A 301 -12.63 20.64 -13.36
N SER A 302 -12.70 20.00 -12.19
CA SER A 302 -12.02 20.47 -10.98
C SER A 302 -11.99 19.38 -9.90
N PRO A 303 -10.96 19.36 -9.03
CA PRO A 303 -10.94 18.48 -7.86
C PRO A 303 -12.02 18.82 -6.81
N SER A 304 -12.67 19.99 -6.86
CA SER A 304 -13.65 20.38 -5.82
C SER A 304 -15.12 20.34 -6.28
N SER A 305 -15.39 20.16 -7.58
CA SER A 305 -16.74 20.29 -8.14
C SER A 305 -16.89 19.57 -9.48
N GLY A 306 -18.13 19.46 -9.98
CA GLY A 306 -18.41 18.87 -11.29
C GLY A 306 -18.39 17.34 -11.31
N PHE A 307 -18.54 16.71 -10.13
CA PHE A 307 -18.56 15.26 -10.00
C PHE A 307 -19.91 14.68 -10.45
N SER A 308 -19.85 13.69 -11.33
CA SER A 308 -20.95 12.81 -11.69
C SER A 308 -20.54 11.36 -11.42
N THR A 309 -21.51 10.44 -11.37
CA THR A 309 -21.20 9.01 -11.29
C THR A 309 -20.25 8.60 -12.41
N ALA A 310 -19.19 7.88 -12.06
CA ALA A 310 -18.25 7.33 -13.02
C ALA A 310 -19.01 6.32 -13.89
N SER A 311 -19.08 6.62 -15.19
CA SER A 311 -19.82 5.82 -16.17
C SER A 311 -18.90 4.70 -16.68
N ASN A 312 -19.42 3.47 -16.64
CA ASN A 312 -18.80 2.19 -17.02
C ASN A 312 -17.69 1.66 -16.08
N GLY A 313 -17.86 0.42 -15.60
CA GLY A 313 -17.11 -0.20 -14.49
C GLY A 313 -18.02 -0.51 -13.28
N THR A 314 -17.60 -1.43 -12.41
CA THR A 314 -18.24 -1.65 -11.09
C THR A 314 -17.93 -0.47 -10.18
N ASN A 315 -18.67 0.62 -10.37
CA ASN A 315 -18.56 1.84 -9.55
C ASN A 315 -19.06 1.66 -8.11
N ASN A 316 -19.42 0.43 -7.75
CA ASN A 316 -19.95 0.00 -6.47
C ASN A 316 -19.03 -0.96 -5.73
N ASP A 317 -17.82 -1.18 -6.24
CA ASP A 317 -16.78 -1.95 -5.56
C ASP A 317 -15.86 -1.03 -4.71
N GLU A 318 -15.11 -1.66 -3.82
CA GLU A 318 -14.09 -0.99 -3.00
C GLU A 318 -13.05 -0.28 -3.89
N ASP A 319 -12.55 -0.99 -4.89
CA ASP A 319 -11.61 -0.48 -5.88
C ASP A 319 -12.35 -0.02 -7.15
N TYR A 320 -11.81 1.00 -7.81
CA TYR A 320 -12.31 1.39 -9.13
C TYR A 320 -11.29 1.07 -10.21
N THR A 321 -11.67 0.19 -11.13
CA THR A 321 -10.92 0.02 -12.37
C THR A 321 -11.35 1.13 -13.32
N VAL A 322 -10.40 1.98 -13.72
CA VAL A 322 -10.66 3.07 -14.66
C VAL A 322 -11.15 2.47 -15.98
N ASP A 323 -12.23 3.04 -16.51
CA ASP A 323 -12.83 2.57 -17.76
C ASP A 323 -11.98 2.92 -18.99
N ASN A 324 -12.14 2.14 -20.05
CA ASN A 324 -11.55 2.39 -21.37
C ASN A 324 -11.94 3.73 -21.97
N ASP A 325 -13.15 4.23 -21.69
CA ASP A 325 -13.62 5.53 -22.20
C ASP A 325 -12.74 6.71 -21.75
N TYR A 326 -11.97 6.56 -20.66
CA TYR A 326 -11.04 7.60 -20.18
C TYR A 326 -9.61 7.44 -20.71
N TYR A 327 -9.19 6.23 -21.10
CA TYR A 327 -7.82 5.97 -21.54
C TYR A 327 -7.50 6.59 -22.90
N ASP A 328 -8.50 6.74 -23.76
CA ASP A 328 -8.30 7.21 -25.14
C ASP A 328 -8.45 8.73 -25.29
N ASN A 329 -8.68 9.45 -24.19
CA ASN A 329 -8.83 10.90 -24.21
C ASN A 329 -7.84 11.57 -23.24
N PRO A 330 -6.71 12.10 -23.75
CA PRO A 330 -5.73 12.81 -22.94
C PRO A 330 -6.35 13.95 -22.15
N GLY A 331 -6.01 14.04 -20.87
CA GLY A 331 -6.60 15.03 -19.97
C GLY A 331 -6.38 14.70 -18.50
N THR A 332 -6.96 15.55 -17.65
CA THR A 332 -6.93 15.38 -16.20
C THR A 332 -8.33 15.05 -15.70
N TYR A 333 -8.42 13.97 -14.93
CA TYR A 333 -9.64 13.45 -14.34
C TYR A 333 -9.49 13.39 -12.82
N TYR A 334 -10.56 13.72 -12.12
CA TYR A 334 -10.60 13.74 -10.67
C TYR A 334 -11.58 12.69 -10.19
N PHE A 335 -11.09 11.66 -9.50
CA PHE A 335 -11.92 10.58 -8.98
C PHE A 335 -12.10 10.73 -7.48
N ARG A 336 -13.32 10.46 -7.01
CA ARG A 336 -13.63 10.33 -5.59
C ARG A 336 -14.65 9.22 -5.39
N ARG A 337 -14.74 8.73 -4.16
CA ARG A 337 -15.66 7.67 -3.77
C ARG A 337 -16.66 8.24 -2.77
N VAL A 338 -17.95 8.07 -3.06
CA VAL A 338 -19.02 8.29 -2.09
C VAL A 338 -19.28 6.95 -1.40
N ILE A 339 -19.24 6.94 -0.07
CA ILE A 339 -19.57 5.77 0.73
C ILE A 339 -20.91 6.02 1.40
N SER A 340 -21.78 5.03 1.33
CA SER A 340 -23.05 5.03 2.05
C SER A 340 -23.21 3.72 2.80
N SER A 341 -23.33 3.77 4.12
CA SER A 341 -23.55 2.59 4.97
C SER A 341 -24.99 2.51 5.48
N SER A 342 -25.43 1.31 5.86
CA SER A 342 -26.78 1.11 6.44
C SER A 342 -26.97 1.83 7.79
N THR A 343 -25.88 2.26 8.43
CA THR A 343 -25.85 3.17 9.56
C THR A 343 -25.28 4.51 9.07
N THR A 344 -26.01 5.62 9.22
CA THR A 344 -25.63 6.96 8.71
C THR A 344 -24.34 7.54 9.32
N ALA A 345 -23.64 6.76 10.16
CA ALA A 345 -22.47 7.20 10.92
C ALA A 345 -21.21 7.35 10.05
N CYS A 346 -21.16 6.72 8.87
CA CYS A 346 -20.00 6.71 7.98
C CYS A 346 -20.34 7.04 6.52
N ASP A 347 -21.45 7.74 6.28
CA ASP A 347 -21.74 8.30 4.97
C ASP A 347 -20.73 9.43 4.71
N GLY A 348 -19.95 9.33 3.65
CA GLY A 348 -18.79 10.20 3.44
C GLY A 348 -18.34 10.28 1.98
N ILE A 349 -17.51 11.27 1.69
CA ILE A 349 -16.85 11.44 0.40
C ILE A 349 -15.35 11.37 0.66
N SER A 350 -14.64 10.51 -0.08
CA SER A 350 -13.18 10.42 0.00
C SER A 350 -12.49 11.71 -0.44
N ASP A 351 -11.18 11.78 -0.17
CA ASP A 351 -10.28 12.66 -0.91
C ASP A 351 -10.35 12.40 -2.43
N VAL A 352 -9.69 13.24 -3.21
CA VAL A 352 -9.69 13.14 -4.67
C VAL A 352 -8.38 12.57 -5.18
N VAL A 353 -8.46 11.53 -6.00
CA VAL A 353 -7.33 11.05 -6.82
C VAL A 353 -7.32 11.80 -8.14
N THR A 354 -6.18 12.41 -8.46
CA THR A 354 -5.97 13.05 -9.76
C THR A 354 -5.34 12.05 -10.72
N LEU A 355 -6.06 11.66 -11.76
CA LEU A 355 -5.56 10.87 -12.88
C LEU A 355 -5.18 11.80 -14.05
N THR A 356 -3.93 11.73 -14.50
CA THR A 356 -3.48 12.40 -15.72
C THR A 356 -3.26 11.37 -16.81
N VAL A 357 -4.00 11.48 -17.91
CA VAL A 357 -3.81 10.70 -19.14
C VAL A 357 -3.00 11.55 -20.10
N ASN A 358 -1.77 11.13 -20.37
CA ASN A 358 -0.85 11.87 -21.22
C ASN A 358 -0.97 11.38 -22.67
N ALA A 359 -1.11 12.31 -23.60
CA ALA A 359 -1.14 12.00 -25.03
C ALA A 359 0.14 11.28 -25.46
N ASN A 360 -0.02 10.27 -26.30
CA ASN A 360 1.14 9.63 -26.91
C ASN A 360 1.81 10.62 -27.89
N PRO A 361 3.14 10.73 -27.91
CA PRO A 361 3.83 11.60 -28.87
C PRO A 361 3.58 11.12 -30.31
N ALA A 362 3.34 12.04 -31.24
CA ALA A 362 3.25 11.75 -32.67
C ALA A 362 4.52 12.29 -33.37
N PRO A 363 5.65 11.54 -33.38
CA PRO A 363 6.82 11.95 -34.13
C PRO A 363 6.51 12.03 -35.63
N VAL A 364 7.19 12.94 -36.33
CA VAL A 364 7.17 13.04 -37.78
C VAL A 364 8.61 13.09 -38.24
N ILE A 365 9.06 12.05 -38.94
CA ILE A 365 10.41 11.98 -39.48
C ILE A 365 10.51 12.98 -40.63
N SER A 366 11.39 13.96 -40.48
CA SER A 366 11.79 14.88 -41.55
C SER A 366 13.14 14.48 -42.12
N MET A 367 13.38 14.86 -43.38
CA MET A 367 14.59 14.52 -44.11
C MET A 367 15.30 15.80 -44.54
N ASP A 368 16.61 15.85 -44.31
CA ASP A 368 17.50 16.84 -44.90
C ASP A 368 18.54 16.10 -45.74
N GLU A 369 18.50 16.32 -47.05
CA GLU A 369 19.37 15.65 -48.01
C GLU A 369 20.56 16.53 -48.39
N SER A 370 21.75 15.95 -48.30
CA SER A 370 23.01 16.64 -48.63
C SER A 370 23.12 17.05 -50.11
N SER A 371 22.29 16.50 -50.99
CA SER A 371 22.28 16.79 -52.43
C SER A 371 21.70 18.16 -52.79
N GLY A 372 20.96 18.80 -51.87
CA GLY A 372 20.38 20.13 -52.08
C GLY A 372 19.13 20.17 -52.98
N THR A 373 18.60 19.02 -53.41
CA THR A 373 17.33 18.88 -54.14
C THR A 373 16.34 18.04 -53.34
N PRO A 374 15.06 18.47 -53.13
CA PRO A 374 14.10 17.68 -52.37
C PRO A 374 13.59 16.48 -53.18
N ASP A 375 14.17 15.29 -52.97
CA ASP A 375 13.84 14.08 -53.75
C ASP A 375 12.89 13.11 -53.00
N ASN A 376 12.18 13.62 -51.98
CA ASN A 376 11.08 12.95 -51.26
C ASN A 376 11.42 11.50 -50.82
N GLY A 377 12.59 11.29 -50.24
CA GLY A 377 13.04 9.99 -49.74
C GLY A 377 13.65 9.07 -50.79
N THR A 378 14.08 9.59 -51.95
CA THR A 378 14.84 8.84 -52.96
C THR A 378 16.28 9.32 -53.03
N ILE A 379 17.25 8.42 -52.87
CA ILE A 379 18.69 8.72 -52.92
C ILE A 379 19.42 7.80 -53.92
N CYS A 380 20.61 8.20 -54.39
CA CYS A 380 21.50 7.28 -55.11
C CYS A 380 22.29 6.40 -54.15
N ASN A 381 22.65 5.18 -54.56
CA ASN A 381 23.52 4.32 -53.78
C ASN A 381 24.85 5.02 -53.44
N GLY A 382 25.19 5.07 -52.15
CA GLY A 382 26.38 5.75 -51.61
C GLY A 382 26.13 7.19 -51.13
N VAL A 383 24.93 7.75 -51.32
CA VAL A 383 24.54 9.05 -50.76
C VAL A 383 24.01 8.86 -49.33
N SER A 384 24.28 9.84 -48.46
CA SER A 384 23.74 9.88 -47.10
C SER A 384 22.61 10.90 -46.96
N VAL A 385 21.60 10.56 -46.16
CA VAL A 385 20.48 11.44 -45.80
C VAL A 385 20.38 11.55 -44.27
N THR A 386 20.09 12.76 -43.79
CA THR A 386 19.83 12.99 -42.36
C THR A 386 18.34 12.84 -42.09
N LEU A 387 17.98 11.96 -41.16
CA LEU A 387 16.62 11.81 -40.63
C LEU A 387 16.54 12.51 -39.28
N ASP A 388 15.53 13.36 -39.07
CA ASP A 388 15.24 14.03 -37.80
C ASP A 388 13.83 13.65 -37.34
N ALA A 389 13.73 13.01 -36.16
CA ALA A 389 12.45 12.60 -35.58
C ALA A 389 11.72 13.75 -34.85
N GLY A 390 12.33 14.92 -34.68
CA GLY A 390 11.83 16.02 -33.85
C GLY A 390 12.30 15.94 -32.38
N SER A 391 11.97 16.95 -31.56
CA SER A 391 12.45 17.05 -30.17
C SER A 391 11.58 16.28 -29.17
N PHE A 392 12.15 15.25 -28.54
CA PHE A 392 11.52 14.35 -27.55
C PHE A 392 12.51 13.97 -26.43
N SER A 393 12.05 13.28 -25.39
CA SER A 393 12.89 12.92 -24.23
C SER A 393 13.87 11.78 -24.52
N SER A 394 13.49 10.82 -25.36
CA SER A 394 14.38 9.73 -25.80
C SER A 394 13.96 9.16 -27.15
N TYR A 395 14.90 8.48 -27.81
CA TYR A 395 14.76 7.94 -29.17
C TYR A 395 15.28 6.51 -29.23
N SER A 396 14.68 5.70 -30.09
CA SER A 396 15.14 4.36 -30.45
C SER A 396 14.86 4.10 -31.92
N TRP A 397 15.91 4.10 -32.74
CA TRP A 397 15.83 3.92 -34.18
C TRP A 397 16.06 2.47 -34.58
N SER A 398 15.33 2.01 -35.59
CA SER A 398 15.53 0.73 -36.28
C SER A 398 15.48 0.93 -37.79
N PRO A 399 16.35 0.30 -38.59
CA PRO A 399 17.49 -0.51 -38.17
C PRO A 399 18.62 0.34 -37.58
N GLY A 400 19.52 -0.29 -36.81
CA GLY A 400 20.77 0.34 -36.36
C GLY A 400 20.82 0.77 -34.89
N GLY A 401 19.69 0.83 -34.18
CA GLY A 401 19.66 1.00 -32.72
C GLY A 401 20.14 2.36 -32.21
N ALA A 402 20.15 3.39 -33.06
CA ALA A 402 20.57 4.73 -32.65
C ALA A 402 19.57 5.37 -31.68
N THR A 403 20.04 6.28 -30.82
CA THR A 403 19.26 6.89 -29.73
C THR A 403 19.28 8.43 -29.72
N SER A 404 19.75 9.03 -30.83
CA SER A 404 19.80 10.48 -31.01
C SER A 404 18.55 11.01 -31.73
N GLN A 405 18.26 12.29 -31.56
CA GLN A 405 17.18 12.99 -32.30
C GLN A 405 17.35 12.83 -33.82
N THR A 406 18.57 13.06 -34.30
CA THR A 406 18.94 12.97 -35.71
C THR A 406 19.85 11.78 -35.95
N ILE A 407 19.67 11.10 -37.09
CA ILE A 407 20.58 10.06 -37.57
C ILE A 407 20.99 10.34 -39.02
N ASN A 408 22.25 10.07 -39.36
CA ASN A 408 22.72 10.10 -40.75
C ASN A 408 22.80 8.67 -41.28
N VAL A 409 22.10 8.39 -42.37
CA VAL A 409 21.96 7.02 -42.90
C VAL A 409 22.35 6.96 -44.37
N SER A 410 22.98 5.84 -44.77
CA SER A 410 23.43 5.59 -46.15
C SER A 410 23.11 4.16 -46.57
N PRO A 411 21.82 3.80 -46.73
CA PRO A 411 21.43 2.44 -47.09
C PRO A 411 21.88 2.07 -48.52
N SER A 412 22.29 0.82 -48.73
CA SER A 412 22.71 0.30 -50.05
C SER A 412 21.55 -0.24 -50.90
N SER A 413 20.37 -0.34 -50.30
CA SER A 413 19.11 -0.81 -50.92
C SER A 413 17.94 -0.10 -50.23
N THR A 414 16.77 -0.04 -50.89
CA THR A 414 15.57 0.55 -50.29
C THR A 414 15.32 0.00 -48.88
N THR A 415 15.30 0.89 -47.88
CA THR A 415 15.27 0.54 -46.46
C THR A 415 14.24 1.40 -45.73
N THR A 416 13.43 0.76 -44.88
CA THR A 416 12.50 1.47 -43.99
C THR A 416 13.18 1.73 -42.65
N TYR A 417 13.23 2.99 -42.24
CA TYR A 417 13.63 3.40 -40.90
C TYR A 417 12.38 3.65 -40.05
N SER A 418 12.43 3.25 -38.79
CA SER A 418 11.37 3.44 -37.81
C SER A 418 11.99 4.01 -36.54
N VAL A 419 11.33 5.00 -35.94
CA VAL A 419 11.75 5.59 -34.68
C VAL A 419 10.65 5.40 -33.64
N THR A 420 11.03 4.95 -32.44
CA THR A 420 10.20 5.05 -31.24
C THR A 420 10.72 6.21 -30.41
N VAL A 421 9.86 7.20 -30.14
CA VAL A 421 10.18 8.32 -29.26
C VAL A 421 9.44 8.19 -27.94
N THR A 422 9.95 8.82 -26.88
CA THR A 422 9.27 8.91 -25.58
C THR A 422 9.18 10.36 -25.14
N ASN A 423 8.03 10.78 -24.62
CA ASN A 423 7.83 12.12 -24.08
C ASN A 423 8.28 12.22 -22.60
N ALA A 424 8.14 13.40 -21.99
CA ALA A 424 8.53 13.62 -20.59
C ALA A 424 7.68 12.84 -19.57
N ALA A 425 6.46 12.45 -19.95
CA ALA A 425 5.57 11.63 -19.12
C ALA A 425 5.85 10.12 -19.24
N GLY A 426 6.81 9.71 -20.08
CA GLY A 426 7.15 8.30 -20.29
C GLY A 426 6.32 7.60 -21.39
N CYS A 427 5.46 8.33 -22.10
CA CYS A 427 4.62 7.76 -23.16
C CYS A 427 5.35 7.66 -24.49
N SER A 428 5.14 6.57 -25.20
CA SER A 428 5.84 6.24 -26.44
C SER A 428 4.96 6.43 -27.67
N GLY A 429 5.62 6.74 -28.79
CA GLY A 429 5.00 6.85 -30.10
C GLY A 429 5.99 6.50 -31.19
N THR A 430 5.49 6.15 -32.37
CA THR A 430 6.32 5.66 -33.47
C THR A 430 5.99 6.31 -34.79
N ASP A 431 7.02 6.48 -35.63
CA ASP A 431 6.86 6.84 -37.04
C ASP A 431 7.80 6.00 -37.91
N ASN A 432 7.52 5.95 -39.22
CA ASN A 432 8.36 5.26 -40.19
C ASN A 432 8.59 6.08 -41.45
N GLN A 433 9.79 5.94 -42.02
CA GLN A 433 10.19 6.59 -43.26
C GLN A 433 10.89 5.58 -44.17
N VAL A 434 10.40 5.46 -45.41
CA VAL A 434 11.03 4.63 -46.44
C VAL A 434 12.05 5.47 -47.20
N ILE A 435 13.28 4.96 -47.29
CA ILE A 435 14.36 5.55 -48.09
C ILE A 435 14.57 4.64 -49.31
N THR A 436 14.26 5.16 -50.50
CA THR A 436 14.40 4.46 -51.78
C THR A 436 15.79 4.68 -52.35
N VAL A 437 16.50 3.60 -52.69
CA VAL A 437 17.88 3.68 -53.21
C VAL A 437 17.90 3.34 -54.69
N ASN A 438 18.22 4.32 -55.53
CA ASN A 438 18.44 4.12 -56.95
C ASN A 438 19.81 3.45 -57.18
N PRO A 439 19.87 2.37 -57.99
CA PRO A 439 21.12 1.71 -58.31
C PRO A 439 22.03 2.63 -59.11
N VAL A 440 23.35 2.45 -58.96
CA VAL A 440 24.33 3.16 -59.79
C VAL A 440 24.17 2.72 -61.25
N PRO A 441 24.09 3.64 -62.22
CA PRO A 441 24.06 3.27 -63.63
C PRO A 441 25.33 2.49 -64.00
N VAL A 442 25.17 1.31 -64.61
CA VAL A 442 26.30 0.52 -65.10
C VAL A 442 26.54 0.87 -66.58
N ILE A 443 27.77 1.25 -66.91
CA ILE A 443 28.21 1.46 -68.31
C ILE A 443 28.70 0.12 -68.86
N ASN A 444 28.14 -0.32 -69.98
CA ASN A 444 28.53 -1.60 -70.61
C ASN A 444 29.71 -1.42 -71.56
N SER A 445 29.67 -0.40 -72.41
CA SER A 445 30.78 -0.08 -73.32
C SER A 445 30.85 1.41 -73.65
N ILE A 446 32.07 1.83 -73.99
CA ILE A 446 32.36 3.15 -74.56
C ILE A 446 33.11 2.87 -75.87
N SER A 447 32.58 3.35 -76.98
CA SER A 447 33.21 3.19 -78.30
C SER A 447 33.36 4.52 -79.02
N ALA A 448 34.40 4.63 -79.85
CA ALA A 448 34.70 5.82 -80.64
C ALA A 448 34.59 5.46 -82.14
N ALA A 449 33.86 6.26 -82.92
CA ALA A 449 33.71 6.06 -84.36
C ALA A 449 34.06 7.36 -85.14
N PRO A 450 35.12 7.36 -85.97
CA PRO A 450 36.13 6.29 -86.12
C PRO A 450 37.05 6.17 -84.89
N PRO A 451 37.65 4.99 -84.62
CA PRO A 451 38.46 4.75 -83.42
C PRO A 451 39.83 5.48 -83.43
N SER A 452 40.23 6.02 -84.58
CA SER A 452 41.39 6.91 -84.74
C SER A 452 41.03 8.07 -85.67
N ILE A 453 41.52 9.27 -85.35
CA ILE A 453 41.30 10.49 -86.15
C ILE A 453 42.64 11.04 -86.64
N SER A 454 42.65 11.56 -87.86
CA SER A 454 43.76 12.34 -88.42
C SER A 454 43.65 13.82 -87.99
N CYS A 455 44.68 14.62 -88.29
CA CYS A 455 44.71 16.04 -87.91
C CYS A 455 43.52 16.79 -88.53
N GLY A 456 42.63 17.33 -87.68
CA GLY A 456 41.39 18.00 -88.10
C GLY A 456 40.14 17.12 -88.18
N GLY A 457 40.24 15.81 -87.92
CA GLY A 457 39.09 14.90 -87.85
C GLY A 457 38.33 14.98 -86.52
N SER A 458 37.09 14.47 -86.51
CA SER A 458 36.27 14.31 -85.29
C SER A 458 35.85 12.85 -85.14
N SER A 459 35.79 12.37 -83.89
CA SER A 459 35.25 11.06 -83.54
C SER A 459 34.05 11.25 -82.61
N VAL A 460 33.03 10.42 -82.78
CA VAL A 460 31.88 10.40 -81.89
C VAL A 460 32.11 9.32 -80.83
N LEU A 461 32.05 9.72 -79.56
CA LEU A 461 32.09 8.80 -78.44
C LEU A 461 30.66 8.37 -78.11
N THR A 462 30.37 7.09 -78.27
CA THR A 462 29.08 6.49 -77.92
C THR A 462 29.24 5.73 -76.60
N VAL A 463 28.44 6.10 -75.61
CA VAL A 463 28.36 5.39 -74.32
C VAL A 463 27.10 4.54 -74.34
N VAL A 464 27.23 3.24 -74.12
CA VAL A 464 26.11 2.31 -74.05
C VAL A 464 25.87 1.89 -72.60
N PRO A 465 24.76 2.31 -71.96
CA PRO A 465 24.38 1.84 -70.64
C PRO A 465 23.93 0.36 -70.67
N ALA A 466 24.10 -0.34 -69.56
CA ALA A 466 24.00 -1.81 -69.45
C ALA A 466 22.58 -2.41 -69.53
N ASN A 467 21.55 -1.61 -69.76
CA ASN A 467 20.18 -2.10 -69.90
C ASN A 467 19.88 -2.74 -71.27
N ASN A 468 20.84 -2.84 -72.18
CA ASN A 468 20.72 -3.61 -73.43
C ASN A 468 21.86 -4.64 -73.56
N ALA A 469 21.70 -5.83 -72.97
CA ALA A 469 22.59 -6.96 -73.22
C ALA A 469 22.27 -7.61 -74.58
N THR A 470 23.20 -7.53 -75.53
CA THR A 470 23.12 -8.28 -76.81
C THR A 470 23.53 -9.74 -76.56
N GLN A 471 22.67 -10.70 -76.92
CA GLN A 471 23.00 -12.14 -76.89
C GLN A 471 23.09 -12.69 -78.31
N THR A 472 24.10 -13.51 -78.59
CA THR A 472 24.32 -14.14 -79.90
C THR A 472 24.03 -15.63 -79.81
N PHE A 473 23.22 -16.13 -80.74
CA PHE A 473 22.87 -17.55 -80.86
C PHE A 473 23.38 -18.06 -82.22
N ALA A 474 24.02 -19.22 -82.22
CA ALA A 474 24.57 -19.84 -83.43
C ALA A 474 24.31 -21.35 -83.39
N GLN A 475 24.06 -21.95 -84.55
CA GLN A 475 24.23 -23.39 -84.71
C GLN A 475 25.62 -23.70 -85.25
N ASN A 476 26.19 -24.82 -84.84
CA ASN A 476 27.54 -25.26 -85.21
C ASN A 476 27.53 -26.36 -86.30
N THR A 477 26.37 -26.67 -86.87
CA THR A 477 26.21 -27.59 -87.99
C THR A 477 25.91 -26.83 -89.28
N THR A 478 26.54 -27.22 -90.38
CA THR A 478 26.28 -26.61 -91.70
C THR A 478 24.86 -26.94 -92.17
N ILE A 479 24.06 -25.92 -92.49
CA ILE A 479 22.79 -26.08 -93.22
C ILE A 479 23.13 -26.15 -94.71
N THR A 480 22.73 -27.23 -95.37
CA THR A 480 22.88 -27.36 -96.83
C THR A 480 21.54 -27.05 -97.50
N ILE A 481 21.52 -26.04 -98.37
CA ILE A 481 20.36 -25.67 -99.18
C ILE A 481 20.56 -26.29 -100.58
N PRO A 482 19.83 -27.35 -100.95
CA PRO A 482 20.00 -27.99 -102.25
C PRO A 482 19.32 -27.16 -103.35
N ASN A 483 19.81 -27.29 -104.60
CA ASN A 483 19.22 -26.60 -105.77
C ASN A 483 17.73 -26.94 -105.99
N PHE A 484 17.23 -28.07 -105.47
CA PHE A 484 15.81 -28.41 -105.41
C PHE A 484 15.48 -29.15 -104.10
N GLY A 485 14.41 -28.74 -103.42
CA GLY A 485 13.90 -29.38 -102.20
C GLY A 485 14.28 -28.65 -100.90
N ASN A 486 13.90 -29.23 -99.76
CA ASN A 486 14.08 -28.59 -98.46
C ASN A 486 15.55 -28.57 -98.03
N ALA A 487 15.95 -27.52 -97.29
CA ALA A 487 17.26 -27.45 -96.64
C ALA A 487 17.48 -28.61 -95.67
N SER A 488 18.73 -29.07 -95.52
CA SER A 488 19.10 -30.19 -94.65
C SER A 488 20.07 -29.74 -93.55
N PRO A 489 19.81 -30.07 -92.26
CA PRO A 489 18.65 -30.82 -91.76
C PRO A 489 17.34 -30.02 -91.83
N PHE A 490 16.20 -30.69 -92.08
CA PHE A 490 14.87 -30.05 -92.05
C PHE A 490 14.04 -30.49 -90.83
N PRO A 491 13.41 -29.56 -90.08
CA PRO A 491 13.57 -28.10 -90.18
C PRO A 491 14.97 -27.67 -89.70
N SER A 492 15.55 -26.66 -90.36
CA SER A 492 16.84 -26.08 -89.97
C SER A 492 16.60 -25.03 -88.88
N THR A 493 16.74 -25.41 -87.61
CA THR A 493 16.34 -24.55 -86.47
C THR A 493 17.54 -24.09 -85.64
N ILE A 494 17.50 -22.81 -85.21
CA ILE A 494 18.47 -22.24 -84.27
C ILE A 494 17.73 -21.98 -82.96
N SER A 495 17.97 -22.81 -81.94
CA SER A 495 17.28 -22.67 -80.66
C SER A 495 17.79 -21.47 -79.86
N VAL A 496 16.90 -20.54 -79.56
CA VAL A 496 17.17 -19.33 -78.76
C VAL A 496 16.51 -19.47 -77.39
N SER A 497 17.30 -19.41 -76.31
CA SER A 497 16.83 -19.54 -74.92
C SER A 497 17.52 -18.55 -73.98
N GLY A 498 16.94 -18.29 -72.80
CA GLY A 498 17.54 -17.41 -71.79
C GLY A 498 17.35 -15.90 -72.02
N LEU A 499 16.39 -15.50 -72.86
CA LEU A 499 16.00 -14.10 -73.03
C LEU A 499 14.99 -13.65 -71.96
N PRO A 500 15.00 -12.37 -71.54
CA PRO A 500 14.01 -11.83 -70.62
C PRO A 500 12.59 -11.87 -71.21
N THR A 501 11.57 -11.93 -70.34
CA THR A 501 10.17 -12.17 -70.72
C THR A 501 9.46 -10.99 -71.39
N SER A 502 10.10 -9.83 -71.48
CA SER A 502 9.61 -8.65 -72.19
C SER A 502 10.77 -7.74 -72.63
N GLY A 503 10.54 -6.89 -73.64
CA GLY A 503 11.52 -5.88 -74.09
C GLY A 503 12.61 -6.38 -75.04
N VAL A 504 12.41 -7.51 -75.73
CA VAL A 504 13.37 -8.03 -76.72
C VAL A 504 13.12 -7.40 -78.08
N SER A 505 14.10 -6.66 -78.61
CA SER A 505 14.13 -6.18 -80.00
C SER A 505 15.18 -6.95 -80.80
N LEU A 506 14.82 -7.46 -81.98
CA LEU A 506 15.80 -7.99 -82.93
C LEU A 506 16.56 -6.82 -83.55
N GLN A 507 17.90 -6.83 -83.44
CA GLN A 507 18.72 -5.74 -83.97
C GLN A 507 19.36 -6.14 -85.30
N ASN A 508 20.16 -7.22 -85.31
CA ASN A 508 20.84 -7.72 -86.51
C ASN A 508 20.67 -9.24 -86.67
N VAL A 509 20.46 -9.70 -87.90
CA VAL A 509 20.64 -11.11 -88.30
C VAL A 509 21.80 -11.16 -89.27
N VAL A 510 22.81 -11.97 -88.96
CA VAL A 510 24.01 -12.13 -89.80
C VAL A 510 24.13 -13.58 -90.24
N PHE A 511 24.07 -13.80 -91.54
CA PHE A 511 24.42 -15.09 -92.15
C PHE A 511 25.85 -15.00 -92.64
N ASN A 512 26.72 -15.86 -92.12
CA ASN A 512 28.13 -15.90 -92.54
C ASN A 512 28.35 -17.08 -93.49
N ASN A 513 29.22 -16.88 -94.48
CA ASN A 513 29.63 -17.91 -95.45
C ASN A 513 28.46 -18.53 -96.26
N LEU A 514 27.44 -17.74 -96.62
CA LEU A 514 26.32 -18.22 -97.44
C LEU A 514 26.78 -18.47 -98.88
N SER A 515 26.51 -19.67 -99.41
CA SER A 515 26.82 -20.05 -100.79
C SER A 515 25.66 -20.85 -101.40
N HIS A 516 25.32 -20.56 -102.65
CA HIS A 516 24.26 -21.23 -103.42
C HIS A 516 24.57 -21.15 -104.92
N GLU A 517 24.49 -22.27 -105.64
CA GLU A 517 24.95 -22.34 -107.05
C GLU A 517 24.02 -21.62 -108.04
N ASP A 518 22.72 -21.57 -107.75
CA ASP A 518 21.71 -20.88 -108.58
C ASP A 518 20.51 -20.42 -107.73
N PRO A 519 20.58 -19.26 -107.07
CA PRO A 519 19.67 -18.87 -105.98
C PRO A 519 18.28 -18.38 -106.44
N ASP A 520 17.75 -18.84 -107.58
CA ASP A 520 16.38 -18.50 -107.96
C ASP A 520 15.42 -19.02 -106.87
N ASP A 521 14.75 -18.09 -106.18
CA ASP A 521 13.69 -18.30 -105.19
C ASP A 521 14.13 -18.75 -103.77
N MET A 522 15.18 -18.15 -103.17
CA MET A 522 15.51 -18.43 -101.76
C MET A 522 14.60 -17.70 -100.75
N ASP A 523 14.04 -18.48 -99.82
CA ASP A 523 13.19 -18.01 -98.73
C ASP A 523 13.87 -18.17 -97.36
N ILE A 524 13.96 -17.06 -96.61
CA ILE A 524 14.45 -17.05 -95.22
C ILE A 524 13.47 -16.27 -94.34
N TYR A 525 12.92 -16.95 -93.35
CA TYR A 525 12.03 -16.33 -92.37
C TYR A 525 12.46 -16.63 -90.94
N LEU A 526 12.03 -15.77 -90.03
CA LEU A 526 12.07 -15.98 -88.59
C LEU A 526 10.67 -16.29 -88.09
N ILE A 527 10.54 -17.27 -87.22
CA ILE A 527 9.28 -17.52 -86.51
C ILE A 527 9.43 -17.05 -85.07
N GLY A 528 8.65 -16.03 -84.74
CA GLY A 528 8.47 -15.55 -83.39
C GLY A 528 7.62 -16.50 -82.54
N PRO A 529 7.63 -16.33 -81.22
CA PRO A 529 7.11 -17.31 -80.26
C PRO A 529 5.60 -17.54 -80.31
N ASN A 530 4.85 -16.62 -80.94
CA ASN A 530 3.40 -16.71 -81.17
C ASN A 530 3.05 -17.14 -82.61
N ASN A 531 3.95 -17.88 -83.29
CA ASN A 531 3.86 -18.23 -84.71
C ASN A 531 3.80 -17.01 -85.65
N GLN A 532 4.29 -15.85 -85.19
CA GLN A 532 4.45 -14.68 -86.05
C GLN A 532 5.64 -14.90 -86.97
N VAL A 533 5.43 -14.80 -88.28
CA VAL A 533 6.49 -15.01 -89.26
C VAL A 533 6.97 -13.66 -89.77
N ILE A 534 8.28 -13.40 -89.67
CA ILE A 534 8.95 -12.28 -90.34
C ILE A 534 9.79 -12.86 -91.46
N TRP A 535 9.45 -12.52 -92.71
CA TRP A 535 10.26 -12.86 -93.87
C TRP A 535 11.45 -11.90 -93.93
N ILE A 536 12.66 -12.41 -93.66
CA ILE A 536 13.89 -11.63 -93.85
C ILE A 536 14.15 -11.50 -95.35
N MET A 537 13.95 -12.59 -96.07
CA MET A 537 14.00 -12.65 -97.53
C MET A 537 12.91 -13.59 -98.00
N SER A 538 12.24 -13.23 -99.08
CA SER A 538 11.38 -14.15 -99.80
C SER A 538 11.56 -13.92 -101.29
N ASP A 539 11.60 -15.01 -102.05
CA ASP A 539 11.78 -14.98 -103.50
C ASP A 539 13.06 -14.22 -103.91
N ALA A 540 14.14 -14.37 -103.11
CA ALA A 540 15.34 -13.57 -103.24
C ALA A 540 16.46 -14.35 -103.95
N GLY A 541 16.89 -13.83 -105.10
CA GLY A 541 18.06 -14.29 -105.83
C GLY A 541 17.96 -13.97 -107.33
N GLY A 542 18.81 -14.60 -108.12
CA GLY A 542 18.86 -14.47 -109.58
C GLY A 542 19.79 -15.54 -110.16
N GLY A 543 19.78 -15.71 -111.48
CA GLY A 543 20.44 -16.85 -112.18
C GLY A 543 21.98 -16.92 -112.13
N THR A 544 22.63 -16.31 -111.14
CA THR A 544 24.08 -16.39 -110.90
C THR A 544 24.35 -16.83 -109.46
N GLY A 545 25.11 -17.92 -109.31
CA GLY A 545 25.50 -18.44 -108.00
C GLY A 545 26.24 -17.44 -107.11
N ILE A 546 25.92 -17.48 -105.82
CA ILE A 546 26.58 -16.73 -104.76
C ILE A 546 27.56 -17.65 -104.01
N ASN A 547 28.74 -17.16 -103.67
CA ASN A 547 29.75 -17.92 -102.93
C ASN A 547 30.34 -17.08 -101.79
N ASN A 548 30.25 -17.60 -100.58
CA ASN A 548 30.83 -17.07 -99.34
C ASN A 548 30.48 -15.59 -99.07
N PHE A 549 29.18 -15.28 -99.15
CA PHE A 549 28.66 -13.94 -98.89
C PHE A 549 28.17 -13.79 -97.45
N ASP A 550 28.40 -12.63 -96.85
CA ASP A 550 27.86 -12.27 -95.54
C ASP A 550 26.63 -11.36 -95.72
N LEU A 551 25.46 -11.84 -95.30
CA LEU A 551 24.22 -11.06 -95.37
C LEU A 551 23.87 -10.51 -94.00
N ILE A 552 23.67 -9.19 -93.92
CA ILE A 552 23.30 -8.48 -92.70
C ILE A 552 21.92 -7.84 -92.90
N TYR A 553 20.95 -8.27 -92.12
CA TYR A 553 19.65 -7.60 -92.00
C TYR A 553 19.59 -6.84 -90.68
N ALA A 554 19.21 -5.57 -90.72
CA ALA A 554 19.02 -4.73 -89.54
C ALA A 554 17.60 -4.15 -89.54
N ASP A 555 16.83 -4.41 -88.47
CA ASP A 555 15.51 -3.81 -88.26
C ASP A 555 15.59 -2.76 -87.15
N GLY A 556 14.98 -1.60 -87.40
CA GLY A 556 14.89 -0.46 -86.49
C GLY A 556 13.68 -0.51 -85.55
N GLY A 557 12.78 -1.50 -85.60
CA GLY A 557 11.80 -1.67 -84.53
C GLY A 557 10.61 -2.62 -84.75
N THR A 558 10.45 -3.59 -83.84
CA THR A 558 9.35 -3.75 -82.85
C THR A 558 9.66 -4.96 -81.96
N ALA A 559 9.14 -5.00 -80.74
CA ALA A 559 9.47 -6.05 -79.77
C ALA A 559 8.78 -7.39 -80.09
N LEU A 560 9.50 -8.51 -80.02
CA LEU A 560 8.94 -9.87 -80.11
C LEU A 560 8.67 -10.42 -78.69
N SER A 561 7.47 -10.92 -78.40
CA SER A 561 7.10 -11.46 -77.07
C SER A 561 7.38 -12.98 -76.96
N THR A 562 8.08 -13.42 -75.90
CA THR A 562 8.63 -14.80 -75.66
C THR A 562 7.66 -15.77 -74.97
N SER A 563 7.67 -17.10 -75.22
CA SER A 563 8.78 -18.04 -74.95
C SER A 563 8.96 -19.19 -75.97
N THR A 564 10.23 -19.42 -76.35
CA THR A 564 10.79 -20.35 -77.36
C THR A 564 10.71 -19.82 -78.80
N LEU A 565 11.83 -19.24 -79.29
CA LEU A 565 12.06 -19.01 -80.72
C LEU A 565 12.67 -20.30 -81.31
N VAL A 566 12.17 -20.71 -82.48
CA VAL A 566 12.53 -21.96 -83.17
C VAL A 566 13.29 -21.64 -84.45
#